data_AF-E6MHN8-F1
#
_entry.id   AF-E6MHN8-F1
#
_cell.length_a   1.000
_cell.length_b   1.000
_cell.length_c   1.000
_cell.angle_alpha   90.00
_cell.angle_beta   90.00
_cell.angle_gamma   90.00
#
_symmetry.space_group_name_H-M   'P 1'
#
loop_
_entity.id
_entity.type
_entity.pdbx_description
1 polymer ?
#
loop_
_entity_poly.entity_id
_entity_poly.type
_entity_poly.pdbx_seq_one_letter_code
_entity_poly.pdbx_strand_id
1 'polypeptide(L)'
;MNQFGLSAESFTAAPKVVGMKQTLKKLASGEMDRVVLSRDCDEGIALQVKEACAAANVPCVTAGSKKDLGRACGIERPAAVVGFVKAAELSPSEDH
;
A
#
# COMPACT_ATOMS: atom_id res chain seq x y z
N MET A 1 -20.05 -5.17 -7.20
CA MET A 1 -18.60 -4.88 -7.32
C MET A 1 -18.29 -3.68 -6.42
N ASN A 2 -17.47 -3.84 -5.39
CA ASN A 2 -17.07 -2.69 -4.57
C ASN A 2 -16.11 -1.79 -5.36
N GLN A 3 -16.03 -0.52 -4.96
CA GLN A 3 -15.24 0.55 -5.58
C GLN A 3 -13.73 0.24 -5.76
N PHE A 4 -13.25 -0.88 -5.23
CA PHE A 4 -11.85 -1.29 -5.23
C PHE A 4 -11.54 -2.51 -6.13
N GLY A 5 -12.53 -3.10 -6.82
CA GLY A 5 -12.31 -4.27 -7.69
C GLY A 5 -11.78 -5.52 -6.97
N LEU A 6 -11.78 -5.51 -5.64
CA LEU A 6 -11.24 -6.54 -4.74
C LEU A 6 -12.38 -7.00 -3.82
N SER A 7 -12.49 -8.31 -3.61
CA SER A 7 -13.43 -8.85 -2.62
C SER A 7 -12.99 -8.42 -1.22
N ALA A 8 -13.93 -8.08 -0.34
CA ALA A 8 -13.64 -7.62 1.03
C ALA A 8 -12.81 -8.63 1.83
N GLU A 9 -12.88 -9.91 1.47
CA GLU A 9 -12.13 -11.03 2.06
C GLU A 9 -10.62 -10.87 1.89
N SER A 10 -10.18 -10.38 0.72
CA SER A 10 -8.76 -10.23 0.38
C SER A 10 -8.07 -9.17 1.25
N PHE A 11 -8.82 -8.16 1.70
CA PHE A 11 -8.26 -7.17 2.62
C PHE A 11 -7.87 -7.81 3.96
N THR A 12 -8.63 -8.75 4.50
CA THR A 12 -8.31 -9.35 5.81
C THR A 12 -7.33 -10.52 5.70
N ALA A 13 -7.40 -11.29 4.61
CA ALA A 13 -6.56 -12.48 4.43
C ALA A 13 -5.17 -12.18 3.86
N ALA A 14 -5.01 -11.13 3.06
CA ALA A 14 -3.73 -10.82 2.44
C ALA A 14 -2.81 -10.04 3.40
N PRO A 15 -1.50 -10.36 3.41
CA PRO A 15 -0.54 -9.58 4.17
C PRO A 15 -0.50 -8.15 3.61
N LYS A 16 -0.78 -7.21 4.50
CA LYS A 16 -0.83 -5.77 4.20
C LYS A 16 -0.18 -5.02 5.33
N VAL A 17 0.33 -3.85 5.01
CA VAL A 17 0.93 -2.96 6.00
C VAL A 17 0.25 -1.61 5.93
N VAL A 18 -0.07 -1.08 7.09
CA VAL A 18 -0.69 0.24 7.22
C VAL A 18 0.30 1.18 7.86
N GLY A 19 0.46 2.35 7.25
CA GLY A 19 1.35 3.40 7.70
C GLY A 19 2.66 3.45 6.90
N MET A 20 3.15 4.67 6.77
CA MET A 20 4.31 5.01 5.96
C MET A 20 5.57 4.22 6.37
N LYS A 21 5.93 4.19 7.67
CA LYS A 21 7.12 3.46 8.15
C LYS A 21 7.14 1.97 7.78
N GLN A 22 6.01 1.29 7.95
CA GLN A 22 5.92 -0.14 7.61
C GLN A 22 5.92 -0.34 6.10
N THR A 23 5.27 0.56 5.36
CA THR A 23 5.26 0.56 3.89
C THR A 23 6.68 0.71 3.35
N LEU A 24 7.43 1.70 3.82
CA LEU A 24 8.84 1.92 3.46
C LEU A 24 9.70 0.69 3.73
N LYS A 25 9.54 0.06 4.90
CA LYS A 25 10.32 -1.14 5.26
C LYS A 25 10.08 -2.28 4.28
N LYS A 26 8.84 -2.51 3.86
CA LYS A 26 8.47 -3.56 2.91
C LYS A 26 8.77 -3.21 1.46
N LEU A 27 8.69 -1.93 1.09
CA LEU A 27 9.16 -1.41 -0.20
C LEU A 27 10.66 -1.68 -0.35
N ALA A 28 11.45 -1.38 0.68
CA ALA A 28 12.89 -1.65 0.69
C ALA A 28 13.23 -3.14 0.61
N SER A 29 12.36 -4.02 1.10
CA SER A 29 12.52 -5.48 0.93
C SER A 29 12.03 -6.00 -0.42
N GLY A 30 11.42 -5.17 -1.27
CA GLY A 30 10.88 -5.59 -2.58
C GLY A 30 9.67 -6.53 -2.47
N GLU A 31 9.01 -6.61 -1.31
CA GLU A 31 7.89 -7.53 -1.08
C GLU A 31 6.52 -6.90 -1.42
N MET A 32 6.52 -5.66 -1.93
CA MET A 32 5.31 -4.86 -2.17
C MET A 32 4.73 -5.10 -3.56
N ASP A 33 3.42 -5.34 -3.63
CA ASP A 33 2.68 -5.48 -4.89
C ASP A 33 2.10 -4.13 -5.35
N ARG A 34 1.48 -3.40 -4.43
CA ARG A 34 0.87 -2.08 -4.72
C ARG A 34 0.72 -1.25 -3.46
N VAL A 35 0.74 0.07 -3.62
CA VAL A 35 0.50 1.01 -2.52
C VAL A 35 -0.71 1.88 -2.82
N VAL A 36 -1.58 2.04 -1.83
CA VAL A 36 -2.78 2.84 -1.89
C VAL A 36 -2.67 4.02 -0.92
N LEU A 37 -2.86 5.22 -1.46
CA LEU A 37 -2.80 6.49 -0.77
C LEU A 37 -4.19 7.11 -0.67
N SER A 38 -4.55 7.70 0.45
CA SER A 38 -5.78 8.48 0.53
C SER A 38 -5.65 9.79 -0.26
N ARG A 39 -6.74 10.29 -0.85
CA ARG A 39 -6.75 11.64 -1.45
C ARG A 39 -6.47 12.77 -0.46
N ASP A 40 -6.79 12.53 0.81
CA ASP A 40 -6.52 13.45 1.93
C ASP A 40 -5.09 13.30 2.49
N CYS A 41 -4.23 12.49 1.85
CA CYS A 41 -2.86 12.28 2.31
C CYS A 41 -2.04 13.56 2.13
N ASP A 42 -1.31 13.96 3.16
CA ASP A 42 -0.38 15.09 3.11
C ASP A 42 0.66 14.88 2.00
N GLU A 43 0.95 15.94 1.23
CA GLU A 43 1.89 15.88 0.11
C GLU A 43 3.29 15.42 0.54
N GLY A 44 3.77 15.81 1.72
CA GLY A 44 5.05 15.34 2.24
C GLY A 44 5.07 13.81 2.41
N ILE A 45 3.99 13.23 2.94
CA ILE A 45 3.86 11.78 3.07
C ILE A 45 3.74 11.13 1.68
N ALA A 46 2.90 11.70 0.80
CA ALA A 46 2.69 11.19 -0.54
C ALA A 46 3.99 11.18 -1.36
N LEU A 47 4.82 12.22 -1.25
CA LEU A 47 6.10 12.33 -1.93
C LEU A 47 7.07 11.24 -1.44
N GLN A 48 7.25 11.11 -0.13
CA GLN A 48 8.13 10.08 0.43
C GLN A 48 7.69 8.66 0.04
N VAL A 49 6.38 8.41 -0.01
CA VAL A 49 5.84 7.12 -0.47
C VAL A 49 6.07 6.95 -1.97
N LYS A 50 5.84 7.97 -2.79
CA LYS A 50 6.07 7.92 -4.25
C LYS A 50 7.54 7.65 -4.57
N GLU A 51 8.47 8.30 -3.89
CA GLU A 51 9.91 8.07 -4.06
C GLU A 51 10.29 6.63 -3.73
N ALA A 52 9.81 6.12 -2.60
CA ALA A 52 10.08 4.74 -2.21
C ALA A 52 9.39 3.73 -3.14
N CYS A 53 8.19 4.04 -3.64
CA CYS A 53 7.50 3.25 -4.65
C CYS A 53 8.27 3.23 -5.97
N ALA A 54 8.79 4.37 -6.42
CA ALA A 54 9.60 4.47 -7.62
C ALA A 54 10.90 3.66 -7.50
N ALA A 55 11.58 3.75 -6.34
CA ALA A 55 12.78 2.96 -6.07
C ALA A 55 12.51 1.45 -6.09
N ALA A 56 11.37 1.01 -5.56
CA ALA A 56 10.97 -0.39 -5.54
C ALA A 56 10.16 -0.85 -6.78
N ASN A 57 10.00 0.01 -7.80
CA ASN A 57 9.16 -0.24 -8.98
C ASN A 57 7.71 -0.64 -8.67
N VAL A 58 7.13 -0.09 -7.60
CA VAL A 58 5.77 -0.41 -7.14
C VAL A 58 4.76 0.64 -7.62
N PRO A 59 3.60 0.23 -8.17
CA PRO A 59 2.54 1.17 -8.52
C PRO A 59 1.90 1.79 -7.28
N CYS A 60 1.83 3.12 -7.26
CA CYS A 60 1.13 3.90 -6.24
C CYS A 60 -0.20 4.43 -6.79
N VAL A 61 -1.29 4.18 -6.07
CA VAL A 61 -2.66 4.55 -6.46
C VAL A 61 -3.28 5.41 -5.38
N THR A 62 -3.87 6.54 -5.74
CA THR A 62 -4.63 7.37 -4.80
C THR A 62 -6.11 7.04 -4.84
N ALA A 63 -6.68 6.53 -3.73
CA ALA A 63 -8.09 6.15 -3.64
C ALA A 63 -8.67 6.40 -2.24
N GLY A 64 -9.96 6.79 -2.20
CA GLY A 64 -10.70 7.04 -0.96
C GLY A 64 -10.13 8.15 -0.07
N SER A 65 -10.60 8.18 1.18
CA SER A 65 -10.12 9.06 2.25
C SER A 65 -9.50 8.22 3.37
N LYS A 66 -8.69 8.85 4.25
CA LYS A 66 -7.99 8.17 5.37
C LYS A 66 -8.92 7.25 6.18
N LYS A 67 -10.16 7.70 6.39
CA LYS A 67 -11.19 7.00 7.16
C LYS A 67 -11.76 5.78 6.43
N ASP A 68 -11.96 5.92 5.13
CA ASP A 68 -12.52 4.87 4.27
C ASP A 68 -11.52 3.72 4.09
N LEU A 69 -10.24 4.06 3.84
CA LEU A 69 -9.15 3.09 3.75
C LEU A 69 -8.97 2.29 5.04
N GLY A 70 -9.01 2.96 6.20
CA GLY A 70 -8.93 2.29 7.50
C GLY A 70 -10.06 1.28 7.67
N ARG A 71 -11.30 1.72 7.41
CA ARG A 71 -12.49 0.88 7.54
C ARG A 71 -12.49 -0.29 6.54
N ALA A 72 -12.06 -0.06 5.31
CA ALA A 72 -11.91 -1.10 4.28
C ALA A 72 -10.84 -2.13 4.66
N CYS A 73 -9.79 -1.70 5.36
CA CYS A 73 -8.80 -2.58 5.95
C CYS A 73 -9.26 -3.29 7.23
N GLY A 74 -10.47 -3.02 7.72
CA GLY A 74 -10.96 -3.58 8.99
C GLY A 74 -10.22 -3.04 10.22
N ILE A 75 -9.60 -1.86 10.12
CA ILE A 75 -8.94 -1.19 11.23
C ILE A 75 -9.73 0.05 11.65
N GLU A 76 -9.74 0.31 12.96
CA GLU A 76 -10.48 1.45 13.53
C GLU A 76 -9.73 2.78 13.40
N ARG A 77 -8.42 2.74 13.06
CA ARG A 77 -7.58 3.93 12.93
C ARG A 77 -7.55 4.46 11.49
N PRO A 78 -7.50 5.79 11.29
CA PRO A 78 -7.38 6.40 9.97
C PRO A 78 -6.04 6.03 9.32
N ALA A 79 -6.08 5.61 8.06
CA ALA A 79 -4.94 5.15 7.30
C ALA A 79 -4.76 5.99 6.04
N ALA A 80 -3.74 6.86 6.02
CA ALA A 80 -3.40 7.64 4.83
C ALA A 80 -2.66 6.81 3.77
N VAL A 81 -1.93 5.76 4.21
CA VAL A 81 -1.08 4.91 3.37
C VAL A 81 -1.33 3.44 3.73
N VAL A 82 -1.64 2.63 2.72
CA VAL A 82 -1.81 1.17 2.84
C VAL A 82 -1.01 0.51 1.75
N GLY A 83 -0.06 -0.35 2.11
CA GLY A 83 0.66 -1.19 1.17
C GLY A 83 0.17 -2.64 1.22
N PHE A 84 0.04 -3.27 0.07
CA PHE A 84 -0.25 -4.69 -0.04
C PHE A 84 1.02 -5.40 -0.47
N VAL A 85 1.37 -6.46 0.26
CA VAL A 85 2.52 -7.30 -0.09
C VAL A 85 2.03 -8.52 -0.86
N LYS A 86 2.82 -8.94 -1.85
CA LYS A 86 2.51 -10.13 -2.64
C LYS A 86 2.86 -11.35 -1.78
N ALA A 87 1.93 -12.29 -1.62
CA ALA A 87 2.29 -13.60 -1.10
C ALA A 87 3.24 -14.24 -2.13
N ALA A 88 4.51 -14.37 -1.76
CA ALA A 88 5.60 -14.57 -2.69
C ALA A 88 5.47 -15.82 -3.56
N GLU A 89 5.73 -15.66 -4.86
CA GLU A 89 6.71 -16.52 -5.52
C GLU A 89 7.86 -15.61 -5.98
N LEU A 90 9.07 -16.02 -5.62
CA LEU A 90 10.32 -15.30 -5.74
C LEU A 90 10.62 -14.89 -7.19
N SER A 91 10.99 -13.64 -7.42
CA SER A 91 11.75 -13.25 -8.60
C SER A 91 12.80 -12.23 -8.17
N PRO A 92 14.06 -12.64 -7.98
CA PRO A 92 15.15 -11.69 -7.86
C PRO A 92 15.43 -11.17 -9.27
N SER A 93 14.94 -9.99 -9.59
CA SER A 93 15.28 -9.32 -10.84
C SER A 93 15.54 -7.85 -10.58
N GLU A 94 16.76 -7.56 -10.11
CA GLU A 94 17.41 -6.27 -10.33
C GLU A 94 18.87 -6.56 -10.71
N ASP A 95 19.04 -6.88 -12.00
CA ASP A 95 20.24 -6.58 -12.77
C ASP A 95 20.50 -5.06 -12.70
N HIS A 96 21.64 -4.66 -12.15
CA HIS A 96 22.29 -3.41 -12.54
C HIS A 96 23.82 -3.56 -12.51
#